data_AF-A0ABD1LG87-F1
#
_entry.id   AF-A0ABD1LG87-F1
#
_cell.length_a   1.000
_cell.length_b   1.000
_cell.length_c   1.000
_cell.angle_alpha   90.00
_cell.angle_beta   90.00
_cell.angle_gamma   90.00
#
_symmetry.space_group_name_H-M   'P 1'
#
loop_
_entity.id
_entity.type
_entity.pdbx_description
1 polymer ?
#
loop_
_entity_poly.entity_id
_entity_poly.type
_entity_poly.pdbx_seq_one_letter_code
_entity_poly.pdbx_strand_id
1 'polypeptide(L)'
;MAVAQNIGVPWIMCQQHDAPQPTINTCNGYYCGNFQPNNPKSPKMFTENWIGWFQKWGERVPHRSAEDSAFSIARFFQNGGVLNNYYMYHGGTNFGRTAGGLYITTSYDYDAPLDEYGNLNQPKWGYLKQLHAAIKLGENILTNATRSDKDLGNAVTLTAYTSDGGARFCFLSNTNSNADASVDLKHDGKYSIPAWSVTILDGCNKEVFNTAKVNSQTSIMVKKSDDPSAKLTWAWAPERKKDTLSGKGNLDTNQLLKQNDYLWYMTNIDINDTSIWSNATLRVDTMGHTLHAYVNRRYAGYKFSQWGSKFTYEKQVSLKQGTNIIAFLSATQGLPNYGTGFDKIKTGIAGGLVQ
;
A
#
# COMPACT_ATOMS: atom_id res chain seq x y z
N MET A 1 -10.30 23.52 -13.67
CA MET A 1 -8.87 23.61 -14.04
C MET A 1 -8.46 22.46 -14.95
N ALA A 2 -8.53 21.18 -14.52
CA ALA A 2 -8.09 20.03 -15.34
C ALA A 2 -8.84 19.91 -16.68
N VAL A 3 -10.18 19.94 -16.66
CA VAL A 3 -11.02 19.88 -17.87
C VAL A 3 -10.69 21.00 -18.88
N ALA A 4 -10.31 22.19 -18.39
CA ALA A 4 -9.98 23.33 -19.24
C ALA A 4 -8.67 23.17 -20.03
N GLN A 5 -7.84 22.16 -19.71
CA GLN A 5 -6.63 21.84 -20.48
C GLN A 5 -6.95 21.21 -21.84
N ASN A 6 -8.20 20.80 -22.08
CA ASN A 6 -8.70 20.29 -23.37
C ASN A 6 -7.83 19.20 -24.03
N ILE A 7 -7.43 18.20 -23.24
CA ILE A 7 -6.50 17.14 -23.68
C ILE A 7 -7.12 16.08 -24.61
N GLY A 8 -8.40 16.19 -24.97
CA GLY A 8 -9.09 15.29 -25.90
C GLY A 8 -9.52 13.92 -25.34
N VAL A 9 -9.27 13.65 -24.06
CA VAL A 9 -9.65 12.39 -23.37
C VAL A 9 -10.34 12.67 -22.03
N PRO A 10 -11.13 11.71 -21.48
CA PRO A 10 -11.84 11.92 -20.22
C PRO A 10 -10.91 12.13 -19.01
N TRP A 11 -11.38 12.92 -18.06
CA TRP A 11 -10.77 13.03 -16.73
C TRP A 11 -11.48 12.12 -15.74
N ILE A 12 -10.70 11.54 -14.81
CA ILE A 12 -11.22 10.70 -13.73
C ILE A 12 -10.76 11.22 -12.36
N MET A 13 -11.56 11.00 -11.33
CA MET A 13 -11.22 11.28 -9.93
C MET A 13 -11.61 10.10 -9.04
N CYS A 14 -10.63 9.45 -8.44
CA CYS A 14 -10.86 8.33 -7.52
C CYS A 14 -11.38 8.81 -6.17
N GLN A 15 -12.28 8.03 -5.56
CA GLN A 15 -12.86 8.31 -4.23
C GLN A 15 -13.55 9.68 -4.12
N GLN A 16 -14.03 10.23 -5.24
CA GLN A 16 -14.67 11.54 -5.31
C GLN A 16 -16.17 11.42 -5.63
N HIS A 17 -17.00 11.22 -4.60
CA HIS A 17 -18.44 11.00 -4.77
C HIS A 17 -19.19 12.16 -5.48
N ASP A 18 -18.70 13.39 -5.36
CA ASP A 18 -19.26 14.62 -5.91
C ASP A 18 -18.48 15.16 -7.13
N ALA A 19 -17.73 14.31 -7.83
CA ALA A 19 -16.96 14.72 -9.01
C ALA A 19 -17.84 15.47 -10.04
N PRO A 20 -17.46 16.70 -10.45
CA PRO A 20 -18.27 17.50 -11.35
C PRO A 20 -18.16 16.99 -12.79
N GLN A 21 -19.27 17.03 -13.52
CA GLN A 21 -19.28 16.70 -14.94
C GLN A 21 -18.33 17.63 -15.74
N PRO A 22 -17.62 17.12 -16.76
CA PRO A 22 -17.69 15.76 -17.33
C PRO A 22 -16.74 14.73 -16.66
N THR A 23 -16.21 15.02 -15.47
CA THR A 23 -15.27 14.13 -14.77
C THR A 23 -15.98 12.88 -14.28
N ILE A 24 -15.34 11.72 -14.44
CA ILE A 24 -15.88 10.43 -13.99
C ILE A 24 -15.31 10.10 -12.61
N ASN A 25 -16.16 9.87 -11.62
CA ASN A 25 -15.70 9.35 -10.34
C ASN A 25 -15.41 7.85 -10.40
N THR A 26 -14.36 7.41 -9.72
CA THR A 26 -13.92 6.01 -9.74
C THR A 26 -13.73 5.46 -8.34
N CYS A 27 -13.58 4.14 -8.25
CA CYS A 27 -13.47 3.42 -6.99
C CYS A 27 -12.06 2.86 -6.77
N ASN A 28 -11.64 2.80 -5.51
CA ASN A 28 -10.40 2.17 -5.04
C ASN A 28 -10.74 1.26 -3.86
N GLY A 29 -10.01 0.15 -3.69
CA GLY A 29 -10.21 -0.75 -2.57
C GLY A 29 -9.88 -2.20 -2.87
N TYR A 30 -10.18 -3.07 -1.90
CA TYR A 30 -10.17 -4.52 -2.11
C TYR A 30 -11.33 -4.98 -3.00
N TYR A 31 -12.49 -4.31 -2.88
CA TYR A 31 -13.72 -4.64 -3.61
C TYR A 31 -14.47 -3.37 -4.03
N CYS A 32 -14.89 -3.31 -5.30
CA CYS A 32 -15.78 -2.26 -5.82
C CYS A 32 -16.97 -2.83 -6.60
N GLY A 33 -17.34 -4.08 -6.34
CA GLY A 33 -18.50 -4.74 -6.98
C GLY A 33 -19.81 -3.97 -6.82
N ASN A 34 -19.99 -3.23 -5.73
CA ASN A 34 -21.20 -2.45 -5.44
C ASN A 34 -21.07 -0.95 -5.73
N PHE A 35 -19.89 -0.49 -6.18
CA PHE A 35 -19.70 0.91 -6.53
C PHE A 35 -20.63 1.32 -7.68
N GLN A 36 -21.15 2.54 -7.59
CA GLN A 36 -21.92 3.19 -8.66
C GLN A 36 -21.34 4.59 -8.90
N PRO A 37 -21.12 4.99 -10.16
CA PRO A 37 -20.70 6.34 -10.48
C PRO A 37 -21.82 7.34 -10.11
N ASN A 38 -21.45 8.58 -9.84
CA ASN A 38 -22.37 9.62 -9.41
C ASN A 38 -23.29 10.13 -10.55
N ASN A 39 -22.94 9.81 -11.79
CA ASN A 39 -23.76 10.03 -12.98
C ASN A 39 -24.11 8.67 -13.61
N PRO A 40 -25.41 8.33 -13.78
CA PRO A 40 -25.84 7.09 -14.42
C PRO A 40 -25.33 6.88 -15.85
N LYS A 41 -24.88 7.94 -16.54
CA LYS A 41 -24.29 7.87 -17.89
C LYS A 41 -22.78 7.63 -17.88
N SER A 42 -22.13 7.69 -16.73
CA SER A 42 -20.70 7.45 -16.62
C SER A 42 -20.40 5.95 -16.50
N PRO A 43 -19.28 5.47 -17.05
CA PRO A 43 -18.85 4.09 -16.87
C PRO A 43 -18.44 3.80 -15.42
N LYS A 44 -18.65 2.57 -14.98
CA LYS A 44 -18.19 2.08 -13.69
C LYS A 44 -16.73 1.62 -13.77
N MET A 45 -15.82 2.33 -13.09
CA MET A 45 -14.37 2.12 -13.18
C MET A 45 -13.74 1.88 -11.80
N PHE A 46 -12.82 0.92 -11.73
CA PHE A 46 -12.09 0.51 -10.54
C PHE A 46 -10.60 0.79 -10.75
N THR A 47 -10.16 1.97 -10.29
CA THR A 47 -8.82 2.52 -10.56
C THR A 47 -7.74 1.94 -9.68
N GLU A 48 -8.09 1.42 -8.51
CA GLU A 48 -7.15 0.71 -7.65
C GLU A 48 -7.79 -0.53 -7.04
N ASN A 49 -7.62 -1.67 -7.69
CA ASN A 49 -7.85 -2.97 -7.08
C ASN A 49 -6.61 -3.35 -6.26
N TRP A 50 -6.73 -3.22 -4.94
CA TRP A 50 -5.63 -3.54 -4.01
C TRP A 50 -5.47 -5.05 -3.91
N ILE A 51 -4.57 -5.60 -4.70
CA ILE A 51 -4.28 -7.05 -4.78
C ILE A 51 -3.27 -7.55 -3.73
N GLY A 52 -3.01 -6.72 -2.73
CA GLY A 52 -2.09 -6.93 -1.62
C GLY A 52 -1.97 -5.62 -0.84
N TRP A 53 -0.83 -5.35 -0.21
CA TRP A 53 -0.61 -4.11 0.53
C TRP A 53 0.87 -3.75 0.62
N PHE A 54 1.18 -2.47 0.84
CA PHE A 54 2.56 -2.05 1.07
C PHE A 54 3.05 -2.52 2.45
N GLN A 55 4.33 -2.84 2.55
CA GLN A 55 4.94 -3.21 3.82
C GLN A 55 5.51 -1.98 4.53
N LYS A 56 5.36 -1.93 5.85
CA LYS A 56 6.06 -0.96 6.69
C LYS A 56 7.17 -1.62 7.51
N TRP A 57 8.20 -0.85 7.88
CA TRP A 57 9.28 -1.33 8.75
C TRP A 57 8.73 -1.82 10.09
N GLY A 58 9.04 -3.07 10.44
CA GLY A 58 8.57 -3.72 11.68
C GLY A 58 7.24 -4.48 11.55
N GLU A 59 6.58 -4.43 10.40
CA GLU A 59 5.38 -5.23 10.08
C GLU A 59 5.73 -6.53 9.34
N ARG A 60 4.81 -7.50 9.42
CA ARG A 60 4.86 -8.73 8.60
C ARG A 60 4.57 -8.37 7.13
N VAL A 61 5.06 -9.20 6.21
CA VAL A 61 4.76 -9.06 4.78
C VAL A 61 3.26 -9.30 4.55
N PRO A 62 2.51 -8.30 4.02
CA PRO A 62 1.10 -8.47 3.71
C PRO A 62 0.91 -9.36 2.47
N HIS A 63 -0.15 -10.18 2.47
CA HIS A 63 -0.53 -11.00 1.33
C HIS A 63 -2.04 -10.97 1.10
N ARG A 64 -2.46 -11.12 -0.16
CA ARG A 64 -3.85 -11.33 -0.58
C ARG A 64 -3.88 -12.49 -1.57
N SER A 65 -4.78 -13.45 -1.37
CA SER A 65 -4.82 -14.65 -2.20
C SER A 65 -5.20 -14.32 -3.67
N ALA A 66 -4.80 -15.21 -4.58
CA ALA A 66 -5.12 -15.09 -5.99
C ALA A 66 -6.64 -15.26 -6.23
N GLU A 67 -7.25 -16.15 -5.45
CA GLU A 67 -8.67 -16.48 -5.44
C GLU A 67 -9.53 -15.28 -5.06
N ASP A 68 -9.18 -14.61 -3.96
CA ASP A 68 -9.92 -13.43 -3.50
C ASP A 68 -9.75 -12.24 -4.46
N SER A 69 -8.53 -12.07 -4.99
CA SER A 69 -8.26 -11.08 -6.04
C SER A 69 -9.14 -11.34 -7.26
N ALA A 70 -9.16 -12.58 -7.75
CA ALA A 70 -9.98 -13.00 -8.89
C ALA A 70 -11.48 -12.83 -8.63
N PHE A 71 -11.95 -13.18 -7.43
CA PHE A 71 -13.33 -12.98 -6.99
C PHE A 71 -13.73 -11.50 -7.07
N SER A 72 -12.90 -10.60 -6.52
CA SER A 72 -13.19 -9.16 -6.52
C SER A 72 -13.35 -8.58 -7.93
N ILE A 73 -12.56 -9.08 -8.88
CA ILE A 73 -12.55 -8.64 -10.28
C ILE A 73 -13.75 -9.23 -11.02
N ALA A 74 -13.99 -10.54 -10.88
CA ALA A 74 -15.13 -11.19 -11.53
C ALA A 74 -16.47 -10.61 -11.03
N ARG A 75 -16.61 -10.36 -9.73
CA ARG A 75 -17.77 -9.64 -9.16
C ARG A 75 -17.92 -8.23 -9.71
N PHE A 76 -16.81 -7.53 -9.95
CA PHE A 76 -16.84 -6.17 -10.51
C PHE A 76 -17.37 -6.17 -11.96
N PHE A 77 -16.85 -7.05 -12.83
CA PHE A 77 -17.31 -7.18 -14.21
C PHE A 77 -18.73 -7.76 -14.31
N GLN A 78 -19.08 -8.73 -13.46
CA GLN A 78 -20.46 -9.22 -13.32
C GLN A 78 -21.44 -8.05 -13.12
N ASN A 79 -21.07 -7.09 -12.27
CA ASN A 79 -21.92 -5.95 -11.90
C ASN A 79 -21.75 -4.72 -12.82
N GLY A 80 -21.41 -4.93 -14.09
CA GLY A 80 -21.34 -3.89 -15.13
C GLY A 80 -20.09 -3.01 -15.05
N GLY A 81 -19.06 -3.44 -14.32
CA GLY A 81 -17.76 -2.77 -14.34
C GLY A 81 -17.08 -2.91 -15.71
N VAL A 82 -16.44 -1.84 -16.17
CA VAL A 82 -15.82 -1.82 -17.52
C VAL A 82 -14.31 -1.63 -17.49
N LEU A 83 -13.75 -1.18 -16.37
CA LEU A 83 -12.30 -1.03 -16.18
C LEU A 83 -11.89 -1.47 -14.78
N ASN A 84 -10.91 -2.37 -14.71
CA ASN A 84 -10.23 -2.76 -13.48
C ASN A 84 -8.73 -2.53 -13.66
N ASN A 85 -8.12 -1.77 -12.75
CA ASN A 85 -6.68 -1.57 -12.70
C ASN A 85 -6.11 -2.21 -11.42
N TYR A 86 -5.04 -2.99 -11.58
CA TYR A 86 -4.30 -3.57 -10.47
C TYR A 86 -3.43 -2.52 -9.80
N TYR A 87 -3.68 -2.27 -8.52
CA TYR A 87 -2.76 -1.53 -7.67
C TYR A 87 -2.14 -2.53 -6.69
N MET A 88 -0.96 -3.08 -6.95
CA MET A 88 -0.04 -2.84 -8.07
C MET A 88 0.06 -4.03 -9.03
N TYR A 89 0.13 -3.84 -10.34
CA TYR A 89 0.50 -4.97 -11.22
C TYR A 89 1.98 -5.39 -11.05
N HIS A 90 2.85 -4.40 -10.87
CA HIS A 90 4.23 -4.52 -10.43
C HIS A 90 4.48 -3.38 -9.45
N GLY A 91 4.88 -3.72 -8.22
CA GLY A 91 5.14 -2.71 -7.19
C GLY A 91 6.58 -2.18 -7.22
N GLY A 92 7.56 -3.06 -7.26
CA GLY A 92 8.99 -2.72 -7.40
C GLY A 92 9.64 -2.25 -6.08
N THR A 93 10.53 -1.25 -6.18
CA THR A 93 11.39 -0.81 -5.07
C THR A 93 11.40 0.71 -4.95
N ASN A 94 11.26 1.20 -3.71
CA ASN A 94 11.48 2.58 -3.32
C ASN A 94 12.99 2.88 -3.23
N PHE A 95 13.63 3.12 -4.39
CA PHE A 95 15.06 3.42 -4.43
C PHE A 95 15.45 4.76 -3.78
N GLY A 96 16.70 4.83 -3.32
CA GLY A 96 17.23 6.03 -2.69
C GLY A 96 16.50 6.35 -1.38
N ARG A 97 16.25 7.64 -1.14
CA ARG A 97 15.70 8.14 0.13
C ARG A 97 14.48 9.05 -0.01
N THR A 98 14.05 9.34 -1.23
CA THR A 98 12.94 10.28 -1.50
C THR A 98 11.72 9.61 -2.14
N ALA A 99 11.75 8.29 -2.33
CA ALA A 99 10.65 7.53 -2.94
C ALA A 99 9.64 7.01 -1.90
N GLY A 100 10.13 6.43 -0.79
CA GLY A 100 9.28 5.81 0.22
C GLY A 100 8.55 6.84 1.10
N GLY A 101 7.28 6.57 1.39
CA GLY A 101 6.50 7.30 2.40
C GLY A 101 6.90 6.95 3.83
N LEU A 102 6.22 7.57 4.79
CA LEU A 102 6.45 7.36 6.22
C LEU A 102 6.47 5.88 6.60
N TYR A 103 7.62 5.38 7.07
CA TYR A 103 7.86 3.99 7.48
C TYR A 103 7.65 2.92 6.41
N ILE A 104 7.39 3.28 5.15
CA ILE A 104 7.27 2.29 4.07
C ILE A 104 8.65 1.68 3.82
N THR A 105 8.68 0.35 3.64
CA THR A 105 9.93 -0.36 3.37
C THR A 105 10.54 0.04 2.02
N THR A 106 11.82 -0.26 1.84
CA THR A 106 12.46 -0.14 0.53
C THR A 106 11.77 -1.02 -0.51
N SER A 107 11.37 -2.24 -0.14
CA SER A 107 10.52 -3.06 -1.00
C SER A 107 9.11 -2.47 -1.11
N TYR A 108 8.59 -2.40 -2.33
CA TYR A 108 7.20 -2.05 -2.62
C TYR A 108 6.49 -3.19 -3.36
N ASP A 109 6.90 -4.45 -3.11
CA ASP A 109 6.41 -5.67 -3.78
C ASP A 109 4.89 -5.75 -3.91
N TYR A 110 4.16 -5.39 -2.84
CA TYR A 110 2.70 -5.32 -2.78
C TYR A 110 1.99 -6.69 -2.95
N ASP A 111 2.71 -7.81 -2.89
CA ASP A 111 2.20 -9.13 -3.25
C ASP A 111 1.67 -9.14 -4.71
N ALA A 112 2.32 -8.37 -5.58
CA ALA A 112 1.87 -8.12 -6.94
C ALA A 112 2.03 -9.34 -7.88
N PRO A 113 1.27 -9.42 -9.01
CA PRO A 113 1.46 -10.42 -10.04
C PRO A 113 2.90 -10.48 -10.56
N LEU A 114 3.56 -9.33 -10.64
CA LEU A 114 5.00 -9.25 -10.83
C LEU A 114 5.64 -8.85 -9.50
N ASP A 115 6.50 -9.71 -8.96
CA ASP A 115 7.20 -9.45 -7.70
C ASP A 115 8.13 -8.23 -7.79
N GLU A 116 8.74 -7.82 -6.67
CA GLU A 116 9.68 -6.70 -6.60
C GLU A 116 10.78 -6.75 -7.68
N TYR A 117 11.20 -7.95 -8.07
CA TYR A 117 12.29 -8.18 -9.01
C TYR A 117 11.80 -8.40 -10.45
N GLY A 118 10.49 -8.32 -10.69
CA GLY A 118 9.86 -8.49 -12.00
C GLY A 118 9.57 -9.95 -12.38
N ASN A 119 9.73 -10.90 -11.48
CA ASN A 119 9.37 -12.30 -11.74
C ASN A 119 7.85 -12.50 -11.66
N LEU A 120 7.36 -13.55 -12.31
CA LEU A 120 5.96 -13.94 -12.23
C LEU A 120 5.66 -14.51 -10.83
N ASN A 121 4.86 -13.81 -10.03
CA ASN A 121 4.37 -14.31 -8.76
C ASN A 121 3.26 -15.33 -9.00
N GLN A 122 3.60 -16.62 -9.00
CA GLN A 122 2.66 -17.71 -9.22
C GLN A 122 2.12 -18.28 -7.90
N PRO A 123 0.81 -18.58 -7.82
CA PRO A 123 -0.12 -18.73 -8.93
C PRO A 123 -0.83 -17.44 -9.36
N LYS A 124 -0.66 -16.32 -8.62
CA LYS A 124 -1.44 -15.09 -8.81
C LYS A 124 -1.41 -14.57 -10.25
N TRP A 125 -0.23 -14.44 -10.84
CA TRP A 125 -0.09 -13.95 -12.22
C TRP A 125 -0.79 -14.85 -13.23
N GLY A 126 -0.50 -16.15 -13.22
CA GLY A 126 -1.05 -17.11 -14.17
C GLY A 126 -2.55 -17.27 -14.04
N TYR A 127 -3.05 -17.22 -12.81
CA TYR A 127 -4.46 -17.36 -12.51
C TYR A 127 -5.27 -16.12 -12.93
N LEU A 128 -4.75 -14.91 -12.66
CA LEU A 128 -5.38 -13.67 -13.13
C LEU A 128 -5.32 -13.54 -14.66
N LYS A 129 -4.27 -14.03 -15.31
CA LYS A 129 -4.20 -14.12 -16.78
C LYS A 129 -5.33 -14.99 -17.35
N GLN A 130 -5.65 -16.12 -16.72
CA GLN A 130 -6.76 -16.97 -17.14
C GLN A 130 -8.12 -16.29 -16.94
N LEU A 131 -8.30 -15.57 -15.82
CA LEU A 131 -9.48 -14.74 -15.60
C LEU A 131 -9.65 -13.69 -16.72
N HIS A 132 -8.57 -13.02 -17.13
CA HIS A 132 -8.62 -12.06 -18.25
C HIS A 132 -9.07 -12.72 -19.54
N ALA A 133 -8.52 -13.89 -19.87
CA ALA A 133 -8.93 -14.63 -21.05
C ALA A 133 -10.43 -14.97 -21.01
N ALA A 134 -10.94 -15.41 -19.85
CA ALA A 134 -12.36 -15.71 -19.67
C ALA A 134 -13.26 -14.46 -19.84
N ILE A 135 -12.89 -13.32 -19.25
CA ILE A 135 -13.64 -12.06 -19.42
C ILE A 135 -13.59 -11.60 -20.89
N LYS A 136 -12.43 -11.74 -21.55
CA LYS A 136 -12.26 -11.35 -22.95
C LYS A 136 -13.10 -12.18 -23.93
N LEU A 137 -13.37 -13.45 -23.64
CA LEU A 137 -14.34 -14.24 -24.42
C LEU A 137 -15.72 -13.58 -24.46
N GLY A 138 -16.14 -12.95 -23.37
CA GLY A 138 -17.42 -12.26 -23.25
C GLY A 138 -17.43 -10.79 -23.67
N GLU A 139 -16.30 -10.19 -24.07
CA GLU A 139 -16.14 -8.73 -24.21
C GLU A 139 -17.24 -8.06 -25.05
N ASN A 140 -17.55 -8.62 -26.22
CA ASN A 140 -18.58 -8.08 -27.10
C ASN A 140 -19.99 -8.14 -26.49
N ILE A 141 -20.29 -9.21 -25.74
CA ILE A 141 -21.58 -9.37 -25.07
C ILE A 141 -21.64 -8.44 -23.86
N LEU A 142 -20.60 -8.40 -23.02
CA LEU A 142 -20.56 -7.57 -21.81
C LEU A 142 -20.72 -6.07 -22.09
N THR A 143 -20.31 -5.62 -23.28
CA THR A 143 -20.33 -4.21 -23.67
C THR A 143 -21.61 -3.77 -24.39
N ASN A 144 -22.30 -4.69 -25.08
CA ASN A 144 -23.44 -4.36 -25.94
C ASN A 144 -24.76 -5.00 -25.51
N ALA A 145 -24.75 -5.96 -24.58
CA ALA A 145 -25.92 -6.71 -24.18
C ALA A 145 -26.69 -6.09 -23.00
N THR A 146 -27.93 -6.54 -22.82
CA THR A 146 -28.72 -6.22 -21.64
C THR A 146 -28.38 -7.18 -20.49
N ARG A 147 -28.10 -6.62 -19.31
CA ARG A 147 -27.88 -7.38 -18.07
C ARG A 147 -29.21 -7.71 -17.38
N SER A 148 -29.36 -8.94 -16.91
CA SER A 148 -30.39 -9.33 -15.95
C SER A 148 -29.78 -10.13 -14.80
N ASP A 149 -30.33 -9.97 -13.60
CA ASP A 149 -29.90 -10.69 -12.40
C ASP A 149 -31.05 -11.55 -11.87
N LYS A 150 -30.71 -12.73 -11.37
CA LYS A 150 -31.63 -13.66 -10.71
C LYS A 150 -31.00 -14.17 -9.43
N ASP A 151 -31.65 -13.91 -8.31
CA ASP A 151 -31.32 -14.55 -7.04
C ASP A 151 -31.74 -16.02 -7.08
N LEU A 152 -30.80 -16.91 -6.78
CA LEU A 152 -31.00 -18.35 -6.74
C LEU A 152 -31.08 -18.89 -5.30
N GLY A 153 -31.06 -18.00 -4.30
CA GLY A 153 -31.02 -18.34 -2.89
C GLY A 153 -29.61 -18.70 -2.40
N ASN A 154 -29.45 -18.86 -1.09
CA ASN A 154 -28.19 -19.26 -0.45
C ASN A 154 -26.99 -18.36 -0.82
N ALA A 155 -27.23 -17.06 -0.99
CA ALA A 155 -26.24 -16.07 -1.42
C ALA A 155 -25.65 -16.33 -2.82
N VAL A 156 -26.37 -17.06 -3.67
CA VAL A 156 -26.02 -17.31 -5.07
C VAL A 156 -26.83 -16.41 -5.99
N THR A 157 -26.14 -15.72 -6.89
CA THR A 157 -26.76 -14.88 -7.92
C THR A 157 -26.31 -15.32 -9.30
N LEU A 158 -27.27 -15.54 -10.20
CA LEU A 158 -27.03 -15.64 -11.64
C LEU A 158 -27.16 -14.25 -12.27
N THR A 159 -26.11 -13.79 -12.92
CA THR A 159 -26.15 -12.59 -13.76
C THR A 159 -25.95 -13.00 -15.21
N ALA A 160 -26.90 -12.66 -16.07
CA ALA A 160 -26.87 -12.98 -17.50
C ALA A 160 -26.82 -11.70 -18.34
N TYR A 161 -25.86 -11.63 -19.24
CA TYR A 161 -25.81 -10.63 -20.31
C TYR A 161 -26.36 -11.28 -21.58
N THR A 162 -27.42 -10.74 -22.15
CA THR A 162 -28.08 -11.27 -23.35
C THR A 162 -28.12 -10.22 -24.45
N SER A 163 -27.46 -10.52 -25.56
CA SER A 163 -27.50 -9.68 -26.77
C SER A 163 -28.86 -9.76 -27.47
N ASP A 164 -29.16 -8.80 -28.32
CA ASP A 164 -30.40 -8.79 -29.12
C ASP A 164 -30.55 -10.03 -30.01
N GLY A 165 -29.42 -10.61 -30.46
CA GLY A 165 -29.37 -11.85 -31.23
C GLY A 165 -29.48 -13.13 -30.39
N GLY A 166 -29.68 -13.03 -29.07
CA GLY A 166 -29.86 -14.17 -28.17
C GLY A 166 -28.56 -14.84 -27.68
N ALA A 167 -27.37 -14.37 -28.11
CA ALA A 167 -26.11 -14.82 -27.53
C ALA A 167 -26.00 -14.35 -26.07
N ARG A 168 -25.52 -15.22 -25.18
CA ARG A 168 -25.48 -14.98 -23.73
C ARG A 168 -24.10 -15.20 -23.12
N PHE A 169 -23.80 -14.46 -22.06
CA PHE A 169 -22.62 -14.64 -21.21
C PHE A 169 -23.03 -14.48 -19.75
N CYS A 170 -22.70 -15.45 -18.90
CA CYS A 170 -23.22 -15.50 -17.54
C CYS A 170 -22.13 -15.54 -16.47
N PHE A 171 -22.47 -15.01 -15.31
CA PHE A 171 -21.73 -15.17 -14.06
C PHE A 171 -22.65 -15.83 -13.04
N LEU A 172 -22.14 -16.84 -12.34
CA LEU A 172 -22.76 -17.36 -11.13
C LEU A 172 -21.86 -17.03 -9.94
N SER A 173 -22.30 -16.11 -9.09
CA SER A 173 -21.55 -15.71 -7.90
C SER A 173 -22.11 -16.35 -6.65
N ASN A 174 -21.27 -17.00 -5.86
CA ASN A 174 -21.56 -17.43 -4.49
C ASN A 174 -20.86 -16.49 -3.50
N THR A 175 -21.64 -15.70 -2.77
CA THR A 175 -21.13 -14.78 -1.72
C THR A 175 -21.13 -15.39 -0.32
N ASN A 176 -21.51 -16.65 -0.17
CA ASN A 176 -21.33 -17.37 1.08
C ASN A 176 -19.84 -17.69 1.26
N SER A 177 -19.25 -17.27 2.38
CA SER A 177 -17.83 -17.52 2.66
C SER A 177 -17.55 -18.91 3.20
N ASN A 178 -18.58 -19.68 3.57
CA ASN A 178 -18.44 -20.89 4.38
C ASN A 178 -19.04 -22.14 3.73
N ALA A 179 -19.80 -21.99 2.65
CA ALA A 179 -20.49 -23.12 2.02
C ALA A 179 -20.50 -23.02 0.50
N ASP A 180 -20.20 -24.15 -0.13
CA ASP A 180 -20.38 -24.36 -1.55
C ASP A 180 -21.87 -24.45 -1.89
N ALA A 181 -22.21 -24.10 -3.13
CA ALA A 181 -23.56 -24.21 -3.65
C ALA A 181 -23.62 -25.16 -4.84
N SER A 182 -24.77 -25.79 -5.03
CA SER A 182 -25.11 -26.55 -6.24
C SER A 182 -26.29 -25.91 -6.93
N VAL A 183 -26.12 -25.54 -8.19
CA VAL A 183 -27.12 -24.83 -8.99
C VAL A 183 -27.50 -25.68 -10.19
N ASP A 184 -28.80 -25.87 -10.40
CA ASP A 184 -29.36 -26.49 -11.60
C ASP A 184 -30.02 -25.42 -12.47
N LEU A 185 -29.36 -25.06 -13.57
CA LEU A 185 -29.87 -24.13 -14.58
C LEU A 185 -30.73 -24.83 -15.65
N LYS A 186 -31.21 -26.05 -15.37
CA LYS A 186 -32.02 -26.87 -16.27
C LYS A 186 -31.26 -27.22 -17.55
N HIS A 187 -31.69 -26.65 -18.68
CA HIS A 187 -31.10 -26.90 -20.00
C HIS A 187 -29.66 -26.36 -20.12
N ASP A 188 -29.31 -25.36 -19.30
CA ASP A 188 -27.99 -24.76 -19.26
C ASP A 188 -26.99 -25.58 -18.40
N GLY A 189 -27.44 -26.63 -17.72
CA GLY A 189 -26.58 -27.55 -16.97
C GLY A 189 -26.58 -27.34 -15.46
N LYS A 190 -25.76 -28.15 -14.78
CA LYS A 190 -25.61 -28.17 -13.32
C LYS A 190 -24.20 -27.76 -12.93
N TYR A 191 -24.08 -26.86 -11.96
CA TYR A 191 -22.82 -26.28 -11.54
C TYR A 191 -22.62 -26.37 -10.02
N SER A 192 -21.44 -26.82 -9.61
CA SER A 192 -20.96 -26.67 -8.25
C SER A 192 -20.13 -25.39 -8.15
N ILE A 193 -20.53 -24.52 -7.23
CA ILE A 193 -19.96 -23.18 -7.05
C ILE A 193 -19.33 -23.12 -5.66
N PRO A 194 -17.99 -23.15 -5.57
CA PRO A 194 -17.29 -23.03 -4.30
C PRO A 194 -17.72 -21.79 -3.51
N ALA A 195 -17.58 -21.85 -2.19
CA ALA A 195 -17.70 -20.70 -1.31
C ALA A 195 -16.83 -19.52 -1.81
N TRP A 196 -17.35 -18.31 -1.68
CA TRP A 196 -16.66 -17.06 -2.06
C TRP A 196 -16.06 -17.09 -3.48
N SER A 197 -16.86 -17.53 -4.46
CA SER A 197 -16.38 -17.67 -5.85
C SER A 197 -17.36 -17.13 -6.88
N VAL A 198 -16.84 -16.83 -8.07
CA VAL A 198 -17.62 -16.53 -9.27
C VAL A 198 -17.24 -17.53 -10.36
N THR A 199 -18.24 -18.24 -10.89
CA THR A 199 -18.11 -19.05 -12.10
C THR A 199 -18.51 -18.22 -13.32
N ILE A 200 -17.64 -18.17 -14.33
CA ILE A 200 -17.89 -17.50 -15.61
C ILE A 200 -18.30 -18.55 -16.64
N LEU A 201 -19.43 -18.33 -17.29
CA LEU A 201 -20.03 -19.24 -18.27
C LEU A 201 -20.14 -18.58 -19.65
N ASP A 202 -19.45 -19.14 -20.63
CA ASP A 202 -19.66 -18.83 -22.05
C ASP A 202 -20.95 -19.52 -22.54
N GLY A 203 -21.78 -18.80 -23.30
CA GLY A 203 -23.12 -19.27 -23.72
C GLY A 203 -24.11 -19.51 -22.58
N CYS A 204 -23.73 -19.17 -21.34
CA CYS A 204 -24.39 -19.55 -20.08
C CYS A 204 -24.48 -21.07 -19.83
N ASN A 205 -23.74 -21.89 -20.57
CA ASN A 205 -23.78 -23.35 -20.47
C ASN A 205 -22.37 -24.02 -20.41
N LYS A 206 -21.29 -23.26 -20.61
CA LYS A 206 -19.92 -23.77 -20.57
C LYS A 206 -19.08 -22.99 -19.56
N GLU A 207 -18.67 -23.64 -18.48
CA GLU A 207 -17.71 -23.06 -17.52
C GLU A 207 -16.36 -22.83 -18.21
N VAL A 208 -15.94 -21.56 -18.25
CA VAL A 208 -14.63 -21.16 -18.80
C VAL A 208 -13.65 -20.76 -17.70
N PHE A 209 -14.14 -20.39 -16.52
CA PHE A 209 -13.32 -20.02 -15.36
C PHE A 209 -14.15 -20.06 -14.07
N ASN A 210 -13.53 -20.39 -12.94
CA ASN A 210 -14.08 -20.14 -11.61
C ASN A 210 -12.98 -19.57 -10.71
N THR A 211 -13.29 -18.56 -9.90
CA THR A 211 -12.33 -17.79 -9.09
C THR A 211 -11.78 -18.50 -7.85
N ALA A 212 -12.24 -19.72 -7.54
CA ALA A 212 -11.70 -20.55 -6.46
C ALA A 212 -11.08 -21.88 -6.97
N LYS A 213 -11.18 -22.20 -8.26
CA LYS A 213 -10.57 -23.39 -8.87
C LYS A 213 -9.18 -23.07 -9.44
N VAL A 214 -8.18 -22.86 -8.58
CA VAL A 214 -6.80 -22.55 -9.01
C VAL A 214 -6.16 -23.77 -9.67
N ASN A 215 -5.75 -23.60 -10.92
CA ASN A 215 -5.10 -24.62 -11.75
C ASN A 215 -3.68 -24.23 -12.21
N SER A 216 -3.18 -23.08 -11.75
CA SER A 216 -1.84 -22.58 -12.08
C SER A 216 -0.83 -23.14 -11.09
N GLN A 217 0.35 -23.54 -11.59
CA GLN A 217 1.43 -24.04 -10.74
C GLN A 217 1.95 -22.93 -9.80
N THR A 218 2.10 -23.22 -8.51
CA THR A 218 2.71 -22.30 -7.55
C THR A 218 4.23 -22.27 -7.67
N SER A 219 4.83 -21.09 -7.55
CA SER A 219 6.28 -20.90 -7.48
C SER A 219 6.70 -20.44 -6.09
N ILE A 220 7.86 -20.89 -5.61
CA ILE A 220 8.48 -20.38 -4.38
C ILE A 220 9.79 -19.71 -4.75
N MET A 221 9.89 -18.41 -4.49
CA MET A 221 11.12 -17.66 -4.72
C MET A 221 12.15 -17.97 -3.64
N VAL A 222 13.38 -18.27 -4.04
CA VAL A 222 14.48 -18.58 -3.12
C VAL A 222 15.65 -17.66 -3.42
N LYS A 223 16.12 -16.95 -2.39
CA LYS A 223 17.34 -16.14 -2.47
C LYS A 223 18.55 -17.05 -2.19
N LYS A 224 19.49 -17.10 -3.13
CA LYS A 224 20.75 -17.86 -3.02
C LYS A 224 21.92 -16.92 -3.31
N SER A 225 23.09 -17.21 -2.73
CA SER A 225 24.32 -16.50 -3.10
C SER A 225 24.72 -16.89 -4.51
N ASP A 226 25.05 -15.92 -5.35
CA ASP A 226 25.53 -16.17 -6.72
C ASP A 226 26.91 -16.86 -6.70
N ASP A 227 27.78 -16.45 -5.77
CA ASP A 227 29.06 -17.11 -5.49
C ASP A 227 29.26 -17.22 -3.96
N PRO A 228 29.15 -18.43 -3.37
CA PRO A 228 29.38 -18.63 -1.94
C PRO A 228 30.82 -18.35 -1.49
N SER A 229 31.78 -18.32 -2.42
CA SER A 229 33.20 -18.11 -2.15
C SER A 229 33.63 -16.64 -2.25
N ALA A 230 32.82 -15.80 -2.89
CA ALA A 230 33.09 -14.38 -3.03
C ALA A 230 33.18 -13.69 -1.67
N LYS A 231 34.32 -13.04 -1.40
CA LYS A 231 34.54 -12.24 -0.19
C LYS A 231 34.63 -10.78 -0.57
N LEU A 232 33.71 -9.98 -0.02
CA LEU A 232 33.78 -8.52 -0.11
C LEU A 232 34.93 -8.01 0.76
N THR A 233 35.69 -7.05 0.22
CA THR A 233 36.72 -6.32 0.99
C THR A 233 36.12 -5.03 1.51
N TRP A 234 36.12 -4.84 2.82
CA TRP A 234 35.49 -3.71 3.49
C TRP A 234 36.53 -2.72 4.01
N ALA A 235 36.20 -1.42 3.92
CA ALA A 235 36.95 -0.33 4.54
C ALA A 235 36.01 0.48 5.43
N TRP A 236 36.55 1.04 6.51
CA TRP A 236 35.79 1.81 7.50
C TRP A 236 36.23 3.27 7.51
N ALA A 237 35.27 4.19 7.54
CA ALA A 237 35.51 5.61 7.73
C ALA A 237 34.63 6.15 8.86
N PRO A 238 35.18 6.89 9.84
CA PRO A 238 34.38 7.49 10.89
C PRO A 238 33.59 8.68 10.34
N GLU A 239 32.28 8.72 10.62
CA GLU A 239 31.43 9.87 10.29
C GLU A 239 31.80 11.06 11.18
N ARG A 240 32.37 12.11 10.58
CA ARG A 240 32.79 13.32 11.29
C ARG A 240 31.77 14.42 11.04
N LYS A 241 31.28 15.05 12.10
CA LYS A 241 30.43 16.24 12.00
C LYS A 241 31.23 17.37 11.35
N LYS A 242 30.67 17.99 10.31
CA LYS A 242 31.21 19.17 9.62
C LYS A 242 30.14 20.26 9.62
N ASP A 243 30.57 21.52 9.56
CA ASP A 243 29.74 22.68 9.24
C ASP A 243 28.48 22.86 10.11
N THR A 244 28.67 23.31 11.35
CA THR A 244 27.58 23.64 12.27
C THR A 244 27.07 25.07 12.06
N LEU A 245 25.76 25.25 11.93
CA LEU A 245 25.11 26.56 11.97
C LEU A 245 24.69 26.90 13.41
N SER A 246 25.15 28.05 13.93
CA SER A 246 24.75 28.54 15.25
C SER A 246 23.54 29.48 15.12
N GLY A 247 22.52 29.27 15.95
CA GLY A 247 21.35 30.16 16.01
C GLY A 247 20.57 29.98 17.31
N LYS A 248 19.76 30.99 17.66
CA LYS A 248 18.79 30.91 18.75
C LYS A 248 17.39 30.93 18.14
N GLY A 249 16.58 29.91 18.37
CA GLY A 249 15.17 29.89 17.94
C GLY A 249 14.69 28.53 17.41
N ASN A 250 13.39 28.48 17.10
CA ASN A 250 12.75 27.31 16.49
C ASN A 250 13.02 27.31 14.98
N LEU A 251 13.73 26.29 14.49
CA LEU A 251 13.93 26.05 13.06
C LEU A 251 12.71 25.32 12.47
N ASP A 252 12.35 25.62 11.22
CA ASP A 252 11.41 24.79 10.46
C ASP A 252 12.13 23.54 9.96
N THR A 253 12.13 22.51 10.82
CA THR A 253 12.86 21.26 10.65
C THR A 253 12.43 20.50 9.39
N ASN A 254 11.20 20.70 8.94
CA ASN A 254 10.64 19.98 7.79
C ASN A 254 11.33 20.37 6.47
N GLN A 255 11.84 21.60 6.32
CA GLN A 255 12.54 21.99 5.09
C GLN A 255 13.93 21.37 4.99
N LEU A 256 14.64 21.28 6.12
CA LEU A 256 15.98 20.69 6.17
C LEU A 256 15.91 19.16 6.04
N LEU A 257 14.91 18.55 6.69
CA LEU A 257 14.73 17.09 6.67
C LEU A 257 14.21 16.55 5.32
N LYS A 258 13.70 17.42 4.43
CA LYS A 258 13.46 17.06 3.02
C LYS A 258 14.77 16.83 2.26
N GLN A 259 15.82 17.59 2.58
CA GLN A 259 17.10 17.51 1.89
C GLN A 259 18.00 16.39 2.42
N ASN A 260 17.90 16.05 3.70
CA ASN A 260 18.65 14.96 4.33
C ASN A 260 17.81 14.29 5.42
N ASP A 261 17.90 12.96 5.57
CA ASP A 261 17.13 12.24 6.59
C ASP A 261 17.62 12.54 8.01
N TYR A 262 18.81 13.13 8.13
CA TYR A 262 19.52 13.35 9.37
C TYR A 262 19.65 14.84 9.70
N LEU A 263 19.33 15.19 10.95
CA LEU A 263 19.56 16.53 11.50
C LEU A 263 20.19 16.44 12.88
N TRP A 264 21.33 17.12 13.04
CA TRP A 264 22.02 17.25 14.32
C TRP A 264 21.50 18.47 15.08
N TYR A 265 21.08 18.25 16.33
CA TYR A 265 20.77 19.30 17.29
C TYR A 265 21.85 19.28 18.37
N MET A 266 22.45 20.43 18.65
CA MET A 266 23.56 20.51 19.60
C MET A 266 23.34 21.66 20.57
N THR A 267 23.65 21.42 21.83
CA THR A 267 23.66 22.44 22.88
C THR A 267 24.78 22.17 23.86
N ASN A 268 25.15 23.18 24.63
CA ASN A 268 26.10 23.07 25.73
C ASN A 268 25.42 23.49 27.04
N ILE A 269 25.83 22.83 28.12
CA ILE A 269 25.44 23.20 29.48
C ILE A 269 26.70 23.27 30.34
N ASP A 270 26.84 24.34 31.12
CA ASP A 270 27.94 24.50 32.06
C ASP A 270 27.46 24.13 33.47
N ILE A 271 28.16 23.18 34.11
CA ILE A 271 27.80 22.68 35.45
C ILE A 271 28.90 23.05 36.44
N ASN A 272 28.55 23.87 37.42
CA ASN A 272 29.50 24.37 38.42
C ASN A 272 29.69 23.40 39.59
N ASP A 273 28.65 22.68 39.98
CA ASP A 273 28.68 21.69 41.06
C ASP A 273 27.97 20.42 40.59
N THR A 274 28.70 19.30 40.54
CA THR A 274 28.18 17.99 40.13
C THR A 274 27.52 17.21 41.26
N SER A 275 27.59 17.67 42.51
CA SER A 275 27.07 16.96 43.69
C SER A 275 25.58 16.64 43.59
N ILE A 276 24.80 17.57 43.01
CA ILE A 276 23.36 17.45 42.76
C ILE A 276 23.02 16.78 41.41
N TRP A 277 24.00 16.52 40.55
CA TRP A 277 23.82 15.94 39.20
C TRP A 277 24.28 14.49 39.08
N SER A 278 24.56 13.82 40.20
CA SER A 278 24.97 12.41 40.24
C SER A 278 23.95 11.46 39.56
N ASN A 279 22.67 11.84 39.52
CA ASN A 279 21.58 11.14 38.84
C ASN A 279 20.87 12.00 37.78
N ALA A 280 21.65 12.71 36.95
CA ALA A 280 21.08 13.52 35.87
C ALA A 280 20.36 12.66 34.83
N THR A 281 19.15 13.07 34.44
CA THR A 281 18.35 12.42 33.39
C THR A 281 18.17 13.38 32.23
N LEU A 282 18.59 12.96 31.04
CA LEU A 282 18.37 13.68 29.81
C LEU A 282 16.99 13.33 29.26
N ARG A 283 16.12 14.33 29.08
CA ARG A 283 14.76 14.15 28.56
C ARG A 283 14.49 15.03 27.35
N VAL A 284 14.05 14.41 26.25
CA VAL A 284 13.78 15.10 24.98
C VAL A 284 12.47 14.62 24.36
N ASP A 285 11.57 15.55 24.12
CA ASP A 285 10.38 15.31 23.31
C ASP A 285 10.67 15.53 21.82
N THR A 286 10.29 14.56 20.99
CA THR A 286 10.48 14.62 19.54
C THR A 286 9.23 14.17 18.79
N MET A 287 8.99 14.75 17.62
CA MET A 287 7.91 14.37 16.70
C MET A 287 8.39 13.26 15.75
N GLY A 288 9.07 12.25 16.31
CA GLY A 288 9.65 11.15 15.55
C GLY A 288 10.90 11.53 14.73
N HIS A 289 11.42 10.63 13.90
CA HIS A 289 11.08 9.20 13.85
C HIS A 289 12.03 8.36 14.72
N THR A 290 13.32 8.73 14.69
CA THR A 290 14.35 8.20 15.58
C THR A 290 15.18 9.33 16.16
N LEU A 291 15.64 9.15 17.40
CA LEU A 291 16.54 10.07 18.08
C LEU A 291 17.68 9.29 18.72
N HIS A 292 18.91 9.63 18.37
CA HIS A 292 20.13 9.17 19.04
C HIS A 292 20.69 10.30 19.89
N ALA A 293 21.14 10.01 21.10
CA ALA A 293 21.70 10.99 22.02
C ALA A 293 23.18 10.72 22.30
N TYR A 294 23.95 11.79 22.43
CA TYR A 294 25.37 11.78 22.75
C TYR A 294 25.68 12.85 23.79
N VAL A 295 26.44 12.50 24.82
CA VAL A 295 26.91 13.42 25.86
C VAL A 295 28.43 13.36 25.90
N ASN A 296 29.10 14.49 25.73
CA ASN A 296 30.56 14.60 25.72
C ASN A 296 31.23 13.60 24.76
N ARG A 297 30.67 13.49 23.54
CA ARG A 297 31.08 12.53 22.48
C ARG A 297 30.87 11.05 22.82
N ARG A 298 30.24 10.71 23.94
CA ARG A 298 29.86 9.34 24.31
C ARG A 298 28.41 9.09 23.92
N TYR A 299 28.13 7.91 23.38
CA TYR A 299 26.78 7.50 23.01
C TYR A 299 25.94 7.21 24.26
N ALA A 300 24.79 7.89 24.39
CA ALA A 300 23.86 7.73 25.50
C ALA A 300 22.68 6.80 25.16
N GLY A 301 22.54 6.39 23.90
CA GLY A 301 21.49 5.49 23.44
C GLY A 301 20.57 6.14 22.41
N TYR A 302 19.47 5.44 22.11
CA TYR A 302 18.48 5.89 21.13
C TYR A 302 17.08 5.49 21.56
N LYS A 303 16.09 6.14 20.94
CA LYS A 303 14.70 5.72 20.95
C LYS A 303 14.10 6.04 19.58
N PHE A 304 13.12 5.24 19.18
CA PHE A 304 12.36 5.46 17.96
C PHE A 304 10.88 5.23 18.24
N SER A 305 10.02 5.81 17.41
CA SER A 305 8.60 5.54 17.41
C SER A 305 8.27 4.38 16.49
N GLN A 306 7.31 3.54 16.86
CA GLN A 306 6.62 2.75 15.83
C GLN A 306 5.67 3.69 15.07
N TRP A 307 5.72 3.66 13.73
CA TRP A 307 4.80 4.43 12.87
C TRP A 307 4.93 5.97 12.89
N GLY A 308 6.06 6.52 13.33
CA GLY A 308 6.33 7.96 13.25
C GLY A 308 5.58 8.82 14.27
N SER A 309 5.04 8.21 15.33
CA SER A 309 4.36 8.95 16.41
C SER A 309 5.33 9.78 17.25
N LYS A 310 4.83 10.82 17.92
CA LYS A 310 5.62 11.57 18.91
C LYS A 310 6.10 10.66 20.04
N PHE A 311 7.30 10.91 20.57
CA PHE A 311 7.81 10.19 21.73
C PHE A 311 8.77 11.04 22.57
N THR A 312 8.96 10.62 23.82
CA THR A 312 9.95 11.20 24.74
C THR A 312 11.13 10.24 24.89
N TYR A 313 12.34 10.69 24.55
CA TYR A 313 13.59 10.02 24.94
C TYR A 313 13.92 10.39 26.38
N GLU A 314 14.26 9.40 27.21
CA GLU A 314 14.65 9.62 28.61
C GLU A 314 15.77 8.64 28.98
N LYS A 315 16.91 9.17 29.47
CA LYS A 315 18.05 8.34 29.88
C LYS A 315 18.91 9.04 30.93
N GLN A 316 19.37 8.29 31.91
CA GLN A 316 20.39 8.76 32.85
C GLN A 316 21.73 8.98 32.14
N VAL A 317 22.37 10.10 32.44
CA VAL A 317 23.64 10.52 31.82
C VAL A 317 24.62 11.02 32.89
N SER A 318 25.91 10.83 32.63
CA SER A 318 26.96 11.38 33.49
C SER A 318 27.44 12.72 32.96
N LEU A 319 27.40 13.73 33.82
CA LEU A 319 27.85 15.08 33.53
C LEU A 319 29.13 15.38 34.32
N LYS A 320 30.01 16.20 33.75
CA LYS A 320 31.25 16.64 34.41
C LYS A 320 31.13 18.09 34.84
N GLN A 321 31.98 18.51 35.78
CA GLN A 321 32.15 19.92 36.09
C GLN A 321 32.67 20.68 34.85
N GLY A 322 32.18 21.90 34.65
CA GLY A 322 32.42 22.70 33.45
C GLY A 322 31.48 22.36 32.28
N THR A 323 31.93 22.63 31.06
CA THR A 323 31.11 22.50 29.85
C THR A 323 30.86 21.05 29.47
N ASN A 324 29.58 20.72 29.32
CA ASN A 324 29.08 19.47 28.77
C ASN A 324 28.43 19.73 27.41
N ILE A 325 28.82 18.96 26.39
CA ILE A 325 28.25 19.06 25.05
C ILE A 325 27.22 17.95 24.89
N ILE A 326 25.98 18.34 24.61
CA ILE A 326 24.87 17.43 24.32
C ILE A 326 24.57 17.52 22.84
N ALA A 327 24.52 16.37 22.17
CA ALA A 327 24.18 16.30 20.76
C ALA A 327 23.13 15.22 20.51
N PHE A 328 22.12 15.57 19.72
CA PHE A 328 21.10 14.66 19.24
C PHE A 328 21.21 14.51 17.73
N LEU A 329 21.13 13.28 17.25
CA LEU A 329 20.91 12.98 15.85
C LEU A 329 19.46 12.53 15.68
N SER A 330 18.65 13.42 15.11
CA SER A 330 17.30 13.07 14.68
C SER A 330 17.35 12.48 13.28
N ALA A 331 16.63 11.38 13.09
CA ALA A 331 16.55 10.68 11.81
C ALA A 331 15.08 10.49 11.40
N THR A 332 14.79 10.70 10.12
CA THR A 332 13.47 10.47 9.51
C THR A 332 13.44 9.20 8.68
N GLN A 333 12.47 8.32 8.90
CA GLN A 333 12.14 7.22 7.99
C GLN A 333 10.97 7.59 7.07
N GLY A 334 11.26 8.28 5.96
CA GLY A 334 10.25 8.83 5.05
C GLY A 334 9.43 9.96 5.69
N LEU A 335 8.54 10.58 4.91
CA LEU A 335 7.63 11.64 5.38
C LEU A 335 6.16 11.23 5.22
N PRO A 336 5.23 11.78 6.02
CA PRO A 336 3.81 11.54 5.86
C PRO A 336 3.33 11.84 4.43
N ASN A 337 2.52 10.95 3.87
CA ASN A 337 2.06 11.03 2.47
C ASN A 337 0.53 10.89 2.29
N TYR A 338 -0.22 10.82 3.38
CA TYR A 338 -1.69 10.76 3.37
C TYR A 338 -2.29 11.24 4.69
N GLY A 339 -3.58 11.59 4.69
CA GLY A 339 -4.34 12.05 5.87
C GLY A 339 -4.52 13.57 5.92
N THR A 340 -5.63 14.06 6.47
CA THR A 340 -5.91 15.50 6.50
C THR A 340 -4.82 16.26 7.26
N GLY A 341 -4.20 17.25 6.60
CA GLY A 341 -3.12 18.07 7.19
C GLY A 341 -1.79 17.34 7.35
N PHE A 342 -1.55 16.24 6.61
CA PHE A 342 -0.29 15.50 6.65
C PHE A 342 0.94 16.38 6.38
N ASP A 343 0.77 17.41 5.54
CA ASP A 343 1.77 18.41 5.16
C ASP A 343 2.20 19.32 6.32
N LYS A 344 1.37 19.41 7.37
CA LYS A 344 1.59 20.23 8.57
C LYS A 344 2.23 19.44 9.71
N ILE A 345 2.39 18.13 9.56
CA ILE A 345 3.02 17.29 10.58
C ILE A 345 4.48 17.69 10.69
N LYS A 346 4.89 18.08 11.91
CA LYS A 346 6.29 18.42 12.22
C LYS A 346 7.11 17.17 12.45
N THR A 347 8.41 17.21 12.16
CA THR A 347 9.33 16.11 12.40
C THR A 347 10.59 16.55 13.15
N GLY A 348 11.18 15.66 13.95
CA GLY A 348 12.35 15.95 14.79
C GLY A 348 12.01 16.67 16.09
N ILE A 349 13.00 17.36 16.68
CA ILE A 349 12.84 18.09 17.94
C ILE A 349 12.13 19.42 17.67
N ALA A 350 10.80 19.36 17.52
CA ALA A 350 9.97 20.50 17.13
C ALA A 350 8.96 20.86 18.23
N GLY A 351 9.28 21.88 19.04
CA GLY A 351 8.36 22.48 20.03
C GLY A 351 8.14 21.65 21.30
N GLY A 352 9.03 20.70 21.60
CA GLY A 352 8.98 19.84 22.78
C GLY A 352 9.99 20.22 23.87
N LEU A 353 9.84 19.64 25.06
CA LEU A 353 10.74 19.85 26.20
C LEU A 353 12.12 19.24 25.91
N VAL A 354 13.18 20.00 26.20
CA VAL A 354 14.58 19.54 26.25
C VAL A 354 15.12 19.96 27.61
N GLN A 355 15.34 19.00 28.51
CA GLN A 355 15.80 19.26 29.88
C GLN A 355 16.77 18.20 30.39
#